data_AF-A0A4Q4VYP8-F1
#
_entry.id   AF-A0A4Q4VYP8-F1
#
_cell.length_a   1.000
_cell.length_b   1.000
_cell.length_c   1.000
_cell.angle_alpha   90.00
_cell.angle_beta   90.00
_cell.angle_gamma   90.00
#
_symmetry.space_group_name_H-M   'P 1'
#
loop_
_entity.id
_entity.type
_entity.pdbx_description
1 polymer ?
#
loop_
_entity_poly.entity_id
_entity_poly.type
_entity_poly.pdbx_seq_one_letter_code
_entity_poly.pdbx_strand_id
1 'polypeptide(L)'
;MFGLFDNTAILGEWAWPLLLAAVVILITVISRNPFFWKAPAQKQTSQRHLTLRIDEVPSDKSREALKNDLRSISTRDSGLEETINTLNRLTLVRRNKHSACATASFRTSIPEDVLLGRLQYASEGLPYKYDCKFYGITPLYEDETSAKVDVITVPGLASHAIGSWKFPSSSDVWLRDYLPLDFPNVRVLLYGYDTTLLKSDSRMLTVQQTNRRPIVFIGHSLGGLLIKEALLHARKKSIDRANLEVSNACCGLLFFGVPNFGLRNEQLQSIVEGQPNQNLIRDLVVDSDSEPSTFLKRISNDFSDCYKGQYRVVSFYETKHSPTVQIQPDGRLSKTGPKVLMVTMKSATSTGLTAVLDEDNIGFDADHSGLVKYDSRNRGMYPIVRERLERIISEDVSRIAKRFQDNLTSEEKRSWNNLNLPPYSSFRNSAKLVKPEKGTLQWLIEGKDLDPPPGQGKSVFSNFVLQHLESNSPGDSKIIYYFCNIKNDEASRNANSILRALIVQLCENQQRLFHIGSRMENLQSDSHSSNTLPYFGIVMWSQRRTSMISPFYRDF
;
A
#
# COMPACT_ATOMS: atom_id res chain seq x y z
N MET A 1 50.75 62.88 2.67
CA MET A 1 50.89 61.51 3.20
C MET A 1 49.81 60.66 2.56
N PHE A 2 50.10 60.14 1.36
CA PHE A 2 49.24 59.27 0.54
C PHE A 2 49.89 57.89 0.44
N GLY A 3 49.09 56.82 0.41
CA GLY A 3 49.55 55.43 0.49
C GLY A 3 50.08 54.82 -0.81
N LEU A 4 50.26 53.48 -0.82
CA LEU A 4 50.08 52.51 -1.92
C LEU A 4 50.89 51.20 -1.72
N PHE A 5 50.27 50.08 -2.13
CA PHE A 5 50.79 48.78 -2.62
C PHE A 5 51.60 47.84 -1.68
N ASP A 6 51.10 46.63 -1.39
CA ASP A 6 51.13 45.35 -2.16
C ASP A 6 52.46 44.59 -2.02
N ASN A 7 52.41 43.44 -1.36
CA ASN A 7 53.48 42.42 -1.38
C ASN A 7 52.86 41.02 -1.44
N THR A 8 52.16 40.76 -2.55
CA THR A 8 51.80 39.42 -3.02
C THR A 8 52.87 38.92 -4.01
N ALA A 9 54.07 38.55 -3.53
CA ALA A 9 55.11 38.05 -4.47
C ALA A 9 56.19 37.09 -3.90
N ILE A 10 56.08 36.52 -2.69
CA ILE A 10 57.17 35.63 -2.16
C ILE A 10 56.70 34.22 -1.75
N LEU A 11 55.40 33.91 -1.76
CA LEU A 11 54.91 32.57 -1.36
C LEU A 11 54.60 31.59 -2.51
N GLY A 12 54.97 31.93 -3.76
CA GLY A 12 54.63 31.13 -4.95
C GLY A 12 55.67 30.11 -5.42
N GLU A 13 56.96 30.33 -5.18
CA GLU A 13 58.02 29.58 -5.90
C GLU A 13 58.50 28.29 -5.20
N TRP A 14 58.21 28.09 -3.91
CA TRP A 14 58.67 26.90 -3.16
C TRP A 14 57.56 25.88 -2.87
N ALA A 15 56.29 26.25 -3.07
CA ALA A 15 55.15 25.39 -2.73
C ALA A 15 54.99 24.20 -3.69
N TRP A 16 55.24 24.40 -4.98
CA TRP A 16 55.08 23.36 -6.01
C TRP A 16 56.16 22.28 -5.99
N PRO A 17 57.46 22.59 -5.82
CA PRO A 17 58.49 21.57 -5.68
C PRO A 17 58.29 20.67 -4.44
N LEU A 18 57.83 21.24 -3.33
CA LEU A 18 57.55 20.50 -2.09
C LEU A 18 56.32 19.59 -2.20
N LEU A 19 55.27 20.03 -2.90
CA LEU A 19 54.10 19.20 -3.17
C LEU A 19 54.41 18.06 -4.15
N LEU A 20 55.22 18.31 -5.18
CA LEU A 20 55.70 17.27 -6.09
C LEU A 20 56.57 16.25 -5.37
N ALA A 21 57.48 16.68 -4.48
CA ALA A 21 58.29 15.79 -3.68
C ALA A 21 57.44 14.92 -2.73
N ALA A 22 56.43 15.51 -2.07
CA ALA A 22 55.51 14.78 -1.20
C ALA A 22 54.67 13.74 -1.96
N VAL A 23 54.18 14.08 -3.16
CA VAL A 23 53.41 13.16 -4.01
C VAL A 23 54.29 12.02 -4.53
N VAL A 24 55.52 12.30 -4.94
CA VAL A 24 56.46 11.24 -5.38
C VAL A 24 56.81 10.30 -4.23
N ILE A 25 57.05 10.83 -3.02
CA ILE A 25 57.30 10.00 -1.83
C ILE A 25 56.08 9.14 -1.50
N LEU A 26 54.87 9.69 -1.57
CA LEU A 26 53.62 8.97 -1.32
C LEU A 26 53.41 7.82 -2.34
N ILE A 27 53.63 8.09 -3.63
CA ILE A 27 53.53 7.07 -4.70
C ILE A 27 54.61 6.00 -4.53
N THR A 28 55.82 6.37 -4.12
CA THR A 28 56.92 5.43 -3.89
C THR A 28 56.66 4.55 -2.66
N VAL A 29 56.04 5.09 -1.61
CA VAL A 29 55.61 4.34 -0.41
C VAL A 29 54.45 3.41 -0.74
N ILE A 30 53.47 3.84 -1.54
CA ILE A 30 52.32 3.01 -1.95
C ILE A 30 52.76 1.88 -2.91
N SER A 31 53.71 2.15 -3.82
CA SER A 31 54.21 1.13 -4.77
C SER A 31 55.17 0.11 -4.13
N ARG A 32 55.85 0.46 -3.03
CA ARG A 32 56.77 -0.45 -2.32
C ARG A 32 56.18 -1.16 -1.10
N ASN A 33 55.00 -0.75 -0.61
CA ASN A 33 54.33 -1.48 0.48
C ASN A 33 53.41 -2.59 -0.07
N PRO A 34 53.76 -3.88 0.13
CA PRO A 34 52.89 -5.00 -0.27
C PRO A 34 51.55 -5.03 0.49
N PHE A 35 51.38 -4.18 1.51
CA PHE A 35 50.12 -3.98 2.23
C PHE A 35 49.03 -3.31 1.38
N PHE A 36 49.40 -2.42 0.44
CA PHE A 36 48.46 -1.73 -0.45
C PHE A 36 48.10 -2.53 -1.71
N TRP A 37 48.91 -3.54 -2.05
CA TRP A 37 48.71 -4.43 -3.21
C TRP A 37 48.25 -5.84 -2.81
N LYS A 38 47.84 -6.05 -1.56
CA LYS A 38 47.03 -7.21 -1.21
C LYS A 38 45.67 -7.02 -1.87
N ALA A 39 45.45 -7.72 -2.99
CA ALA A 39 44.11 -7.95 -3.50
C ALA A 39 43.23 -8.34 -2.30
N PRO A 40 42.06 -7.70 -2.11
CA PRO A 40 41.19 -8.04 -1.00
C PRO A 40 41.00 -9.56 -1.06
N ALA A 41 41.37 -10.25 0.02
CA ALA A 41 41.17 -11.68 0.12
C ALA A 41 39.73 -11.95 -0.35
N GLN A 42 39.58 -12.72 -1.43
CA GLN A 42 38.29 -13.08 -1.99
C GLN A 42 37.51 -13.75 -0.85
N LYS A 43 36.70 -12.94 -0.17
CA LYS A 43 35.85 -13.41 0.90
C LYS A 43 34.85 -14.27 0.18
N GLN A 44 34.94 -15.60 0.32
CA GLN A 44 33.88 -16.50 -0.13
C GLN A 44 32.59 -15.96 0.46
N THR A 45 31.77 -15.30 -0.37
CA THR A 45 30.48 -14.78 0.05
C THR A 45 29.61 -16.00 0.26
N SER A 46 29.48 -16.42 1.51
CA SER A 46 28.59 -17.52 1.91
C SER A 46 27.22 -17.27 1.29
N GLN A 47 26.69 -18.23 0.54
CA GLN A 47 25.37 -18.11 -0.08
C GLN A 47 24.34 -17.71 0.98
N ARG A 48 23.58 -16.64 0.72
CA ARG A 48 22.52 -16.14 1.60
C ARG A 48 21.16 -16.31 0.96
N HIS A 49 20.12 -16.48 1.77
CA HIS A 49 18.75 -16.45 1.27
C HIS A 49 18.30 -15.00 1.03
N LEU A 50 18.00 -14.68 -0.22
CA LEU A 50 17.43 -13.40 -0.62
C LEU A 50 15.99 -13.60 -1.12
N THR A 51 15.12 -12.63 -0.84
CA THR A 51 13.80 -12.53 -1.45
C THR A 51 13.70 -11.17 -2.14
N LEU A 52 13.22 -11.14 -3.37
CA LEU A 52 12.97 -9.91 -4.12
C LEU A 52 11.51 -9.80 -4.57
N ARG A 53 11.09 -8.57 -4.81
CA ARG A 53 9.81 -8.22 -5.41
C ARG A 53 10.01 -8.01 -6.91
N ILE A 54 9.17 -8.61 -7.73
CA ILE A 54 9.06 -8.34 -9.17
C ILE A 54 7.72 -7.65 -9.39
N ASP A 55 7.75 -6.36 -9.66
CA ASP A 55 6.59 -5.54 -9.97
C ASP A 55 6.39 -5.42 -11.49
N GLU A 56 5.21 -4.91 -11.88
CA GLU A 56 4.79 -4.69 -13.27
C GLU A 56 4.75 -5.98 -14.11
N VAL A 57 4.51 -7.12 -13.45
CA VAL A 57 4.22 -8.37 -14.16
C VAL A 57 2.84 -8.24 -14.82
N PRO A 58 2.64 -8.56 -16.10
CA PRO A 58 1.31 -8.49 -16.72
C PRO A 58 0.29 -9.35 -15.96
N SER A 59 -0.92 -8.83 -15.75
CA SER A 59 -1.93 -9.50 -14.90
C SER A 59 -2.46 -10.84 -15.45
N ASP A 60 -2.29 -11.09 -16.74
CA ASP A 60 -2.63 -12.32 -17.44
C ASP A 60 -1.47 -13.34 -17.45
N LYS A 61 -0.27 -12.94 -17.00
CA LYS A 61 0.89 -13.83 -16.92
C LYS A 61 0.67 -14.89 -15.84
N SER A 62 0.85 -16.16 -16.18
CA SER A 62 0.86 -17.24 -15.18
C SER A 62 2.18 -17.29 -14.42
N ARG A 63 2.15 -17.88 -13.22
CA ARG A 63 3.34 -18.09 -12.39
C ARG A 63 4.39 -18.94 -13.12
N GLU A 64 3.95 -19.97 -13.83
CA GLU A 64 4.79 -20.87 -14.61
C GLU A 64 5.45 -20.13 -15.78
N ALA A 65 4.71 -19.23 -16.44
CA ALA A 65 5.26 -18.38 -17.49
C ALA A 65 6.30 -17.39 -16.92
N LEU A 66 6.03 -16.75 -15.78
CA LEU A 66 7.01 -15.89 -15.10
C LEU A 66 8.28 -16.68 -14.70
N LYS A 67 8.12 -17.91 -14.21
CA LYS A 67 9.26 -18.79 -13.89
C LYS A 67 10.11 -19.10 -15.13
N ASN A 68 9.46 -19.34 -16.27
CA ASN A 68 10.16 -19.55 -17.54
C ASN A 68 10.88 -18.29 -18.03
N ASP A 69 10.27 -17.12 -17.86
CA ASP A 69 10.94 -15.85 -18.17
C ASP A 69 12.20 -15.67 -17.31
N LEU A 70 12.13 -15.94 -16.00
CA LEU A 70 13.31 -15.87 -15.12
C LEU A 70 14.42 -16.81 -15.57
N ARG A 71 14.08 -18.02 -16.02
CA ARG A 71 15.06 -18.96 -16.61
C ARG A 71 15.66 -18.42 -17.90
N SER A 72 14.84 -17.84 -18.78
CA SER A 72 15.33 -17.21 -20.02
C SER A 72 16.25 -16.02 -19.71
N ILE A 73 15.91 -15.20 -18.72
CA ILE A 73 16.75 -14.09 -18.24
C ILE A 73 18.10 -14.63 -17.76
N SER A 74 18.13 -15.73 -17.01
CA SER A 74 19.41 -16.32 -16.58
C SER A 74 20.28 -16.86 -17.73
N THR A 75 19.70 -17.22 -18.89
CA THR A 75 20.51 -17.61 -20.05
C THR A 75 21.16 -16.42 -20.76
N ARG A 76 20.64 -15.21 -20.54
CA ARG A 76 21.18 -13.96 -21.10
C ARG A 76 22.30 -13.36 -20.26
N ASP A 77 22.38 -13.71 -18.99
CA ASP A 77 23.48 -13.35 -18.09
C ASP A 77 23.90 -14.58 -17.29
N SER A 78 25.04 -15.20 -17.67
CA SER A 78 25.59 -16.39 -17.00
C SER A 78 25.88 -16.16 -15.52
N GLY A 79 26.08 -14.92 -15.07
CA GLY A 79 26.23 -14.58 -13.66
C GLY A 79 24.95 -14.76 -12.84
N LEU A 80 23.77 -14.86 -13.47
CA LEU A 80 22.49 -15.07 -12.81
C LEU A 80 22.11 -16.56 -12.70
N GLU A 81 22.72 -17.44 -13.49
CA GLU A 81 22.32 -18.84 -13.63
C GLU A 81 22.33 -19.61 -12.30
N GLU A 82 23.44 -19.54 -11.55
CA GLU A 82 23.54 -20.17 -10.22
C GLU A 82 22.42 -19.68 -9.28
N THR A 83 22.17 -18.37 -9.27
CA THR A 83 21.17 -17.75 -8.39
C THR A 83 19.75 -18.18 -8.77
N ILE A 84 19.37 -18.05 -10.04
CA ILE A 84 18.01 -18.38 -10.51
C ILE A 84 17.74 -19.88 -10.41
N ASN A 85 18.74 -20.75 -10.59
CA ASN A 85 18.59 -22.19 -10.40
C ASN A 85 18.26 -22.58 -8.96
N THR A 86 18.58 -21.73 -7.97
CA THR A 86 18.19 -21.95 -6.57
C THR A 86 16.83 -21.35 -6.19
N LEU A 87 16.05 -20.85 -7.16
CA LEU A 87 14.69 -20.33 -6.95
C LEU A 87 13.81 -21.38 -6.27
N ASN A 88 13.50 -21.16 -5.00
CA ASN A 88 12.79 -22.13 -4.16
C ASN A 88 11.34 -21.72 -3.86
N ARG A 89 11.02 -20.43 -3.96
CA ARG A 89 9.67 -19.88 -3.81
C ARG A 89 9.44 -18.81 -4.86
N LEU A 90 8.31 -18.90 -5.54
CA LEU A 90 7.79 -17.88 -6.44
C LEU A 90 6.29 -17.74 -6.17
N THR A 91 5.87 -16.56 -5.74
CA THR A 91 4.45 -16.18 -5.67
C THR A 91 4.15 -15.16 -6.73
N LEU A 92 2.90 -15.11 -7.20
CA LEU A 92 2.41 -14.11 -8.14
C LEU A 92 0.99 -13.74 -7.72
N VAL A 93 0.77 -12.46 -7.45
CA VAL A 93 -0.47 -11.95 -6.87
C VAL A 93 -0.90 -10.73 -7.65
N ARG A 94 -2.18 -10.65 -8.01
CA ARG A 94 -2.72 -9.52 -8.75
C ARG A 94 -2.57 -8.25 -7.91
N ARG A 95 -2.05 -7.17 -8.52
CA ARG A 95 -1.97 -5.85 -7.89
C ARG A 95 -3.14 -4.98 -8.32
N ASN A 96 -3.50 -5.01 -9.60
CA ASN A 96 -4.62 -4.27 -10.16
C ASN A 96 -5.11 -4.94 -11.46
N LYS A 97 -5.95 -4.25 -12.24
CA LYS A 97 -6.50 -4.80 -13.50
C LYS A 97 -5.44 -5.13 -14.55
N HIS A 98 -4.29 -4.46 -14.53
CA HIS A 98 -3.26 -4.51 -15.57
C HIS A 98 -1.98 -5.21 -15.12
N SER A 99 -1.62 -5.10 -13.85
CA SER A 99 -0.38 -5.66 -13.31
C SER A 99 -0.57 -6.53 -12.07
N ALA A 100 0.42 -7.42 -11.89
CA ALA A 100 0.63 -8.32 -10.79
C ALA A 100 2.00 -8.07 -10.17
N CYS A 101 2.17 -8.57 -8.95
CA CYS A 101 3.37 -8.48 -8.13
C CYS A 101 3.80 -9.89 -7.75
N ALA A 102 5.08 -10.19 -7.93
CA ALA A 102 5.65 -11.47 -7.53
C ALA A 102 6.64 -11.31 -6.38
N THR A 103 6.77 -12.35 -5.55
CA THR A 103 7.92 -12.50 -4.66
C THR A 103 8.72 -13.73 -5.07
N ALA A 104 10.03 -13.56 -5.25
CA ALA A 104 10.94 -14.63 -5.65
C ALA A 104 12.03 -14.79 -4.59
N SER A 105 12.18 -16.00 -4.05
CA SER A 105 13.20 -16.34 -3.05
C SER A 105 14.20 -17.34 -3.60
N PHE A 106 15.49 -17.08 -3.37
CA PHE A 106 16.60 -17.93 -3.81
C PHE A 106 17.81 -17.79 -2.89
N ARG A 107 18.84 -18.59 -3.15
CA ARG A 107 20.18 -18.46 -2.57
C ARG A 107 21.10 -17.73 -3.54
N THR A 108 21.86 -16.79 -3.03
CA THR A 108 22.80 -16.04 -3.87
C THR A 108 24.02 -15.61 -3.06
N SER A 109 25.17 -15.61 -3.71
CA SER A 109 26.42 -15.00 -3.25
C SER A 109 26.58 -13.57 -3.79
N ILE A 110 25.68 -13.15 -4.69
CA ILE A 110 25.72 -11.85 -5.37
C ILE A 110 25.20 -10.76 -4.42
N PRO A 111 25.91 -9.61 -4.31
CA PRO A 111 25.40 -8.43 -3.64
C PRO A 111 24.04 -7.97 -4.18
N GLU A 112 23.19 -7.41 -3.31
CA GLU A 112 21.80 -7.03 -3.62
C GLU A 112 21.71 -6.07 -4.81
N ASP A 113 22.54 -5.03 -4.80
CA ASP A 113 22.64 -3.98 -5.81
C ASP A 113 23.11 -4.53 -7.17
N VAL A 114 24.14 -5.38 -7.15
CA VAL A 114 24.69 -6.02 -8.36
C VAL A 114 23.64 -6.95 -8.99
N LEU A 115 22.95 -7.73 -8.16
CA LEU A 115 21.91 -8.65 -8.62
C LEU A 115 20.72 -7.91 -9.24
N LEU A 116 20.25 -6.83 -8.62
CA LEU A 116 19.17 -6.00 -9.18
C LEU A 116 19.58 -5.39 -10.53
N GLY A 117 20.80 -4.87 -10.64
CA GLY A 117 21.34 -4.32 -11.89
C GLY A 117 21.40 -5.37 -13.00
N ARG A 118 21.89 -6.57 -12.69
CA ARG A 118 21.95 -7.70 -13.63
C ARG A 118 20.57 -8.16 -14.09
N LEU A 119 19.64 -8.34 -13.15
CA LEU A 119 18.26 -8.71 -13.47
C LEU A 119 17.60 -7.67 -14.38
N GLN A 120 17.76 -6.39 -14.07
CA GLN A 120 17.18 -5.30 -14.85
C GLN A 120 17.74 -5.23 -16.27
N TYR A 121 19.05 -5.45 -16.43
CA TYR A 121 19.71 -5.47 -17.74
C TYR A 121 19.29 -6.70 -18.56
N ALA A 122 19.36 -7.89 -17.96
CA ALA A 122 19.04 -9.14 -18.65
C ALA A 122 17.54 -9.29 -18.99
N SER A 123 16.66 -8.55 -18.30
CA SER A 123 15.23 -8.48 -18.60
C SER A 123 14.84 -7.36 -19.57
N GLU A 124 15.79 -6.79 -20.33
CA GLU A 124 15.48 -5.78 -21.35
C GLU A 124 14.37 -6.27 -22.30
N GLY A 125 13.39 -5.39 -22.55
CA GLY A 125 12.18 -5.71 -23.33
C GLY A 125 11.03 -6.34 -22.53
N LEU A 126 11.23 -6.67 -21.25
CA LEU A 126 10.16 -7.10 -20.35
C LEU A 126 9.74 -5.94 -19.42
N PRO A 127 8.47 -5.88 -19.00
CA PRO A 127 7.98 -4.78 -18.16
C PRO A 127 8.46 -4.85 -16.70
N TYR A 128 9.25 -5.86 -16.33
CA TYR A 128 9.57 -6.18 -14.94
C TYR A 128 10.41 -5.11 -14.25
N LYS A 129 10.02 -4.81 -13.01
CA LYS A 129 10.78 -3.97 -12.07
C LYS A 129 11.17 -4.77 -10.85
N TYR A 130 12.45 -4.77 -10.51
CA TYR A 130 12.96 -5.53 -9.37
C TYR A 130 13.21 -4.62 -8.17
N ASP A 131 12.84 -5.09 -6.99
CA ASP A 131 13.07 -4.38 -5.73
C ASP A 131 13.43 -5.37 -4.61
N CYS A 132 14.44 -5.02 -3.82
CA CYS A 132 14.81 -5.78 -2.62
C CYS A 132 14.38 -5.09 -1.33
N LYS A 133 13.94 -3.82 -1.34
CA LYS A 133 13.59 -3.08 -0.12
C LYS A 133 12.14 -3.26 0.31
N PHE A 134 11.25 -3.57 -0.64
CA PHE A 134 9.81 -3.78 -0.44
C PHE A 134 9.10 -2.53 0.10
N TYR A 135 9.55 -1.34 -0.28
CA TYR A 135 8.85 -0.10 0.08
C TYR A 135 7.51 0.00 -0.64
N GLY A 136 6.53 0.58 0.05
CA GLY A 136 5.13 0.60 -0.38
C GLY A 136 4.41 -0.73 -0.17
N ILE A 137 3.26 -0.87 -0.83
CA ILE A 137 2.39 -2.04 -0.69
C ILE A 137 2.90 -3.19 -1.56
N THR A 138 3.10 -4.35 -0.95
CA THR A 138 3.41 -5.62 -1.60
C THR A 138 2.31 -6.64 -1.31
N PRO A 139 1.50 -7.02 -2.31
CA PRO A 139 0.57 -8.14 -2.16
C PRO A 139 1.37 -9.45 -1.99
N LEU A 140 1.19 -10.14 -0.87
CA LEU A 140 1.84 -11.41 -0.59
C LEU A 140 0.97 -12.60 -0.97
N TYR A 141 -0.34 -12.44 -0.86
CA TYR A 141 -1.35 -13.43 -1.23
C TYR A 141 -2.69 -12.75 -1.49
N GLU A 142 -3.45 -13.23 -2.47
CA GLU A 142 -4.88 -12.98 -2.61
C GLU A 142 -5.50 -14.25 -3.18
N ASP A 143 -6.63 -14.64 -2.62
CA ASP A 143 -7.37 -15.80 -3.09
C ASP A 143 -7.94 -15.63 -4.50
N GLU A 144 -7.95 -16.71 -5.27
CA GLU A 144 -8.49 -16.73 -6.63
C GLU A 144 -10.01 -16.51 -6.65
N THR A 145 -10.72 -16.83 -5.56
CA THR A 145 -12.20 -16.73 -5.46
C THR A 145 -12.72 -15.42 -4.85
N SER A 146 -11.88 -14.37 -4.83
CA SER A 146 -12.11 -13.05 -4.23
C SER A 146 -12.03 -13.06 -2.71
N ALA A 147 -10.99 -12.42 -2.17
CA ALA A 147 -10.81 -12.27 -0.73
C ALA A 147 -11.99 -11.51 -0.08
N LYS A 148 -12.29 -11.89 1.16
CA LYS A 148 -13.34 -11.29 2.00
C LYS A 148 -12.78 -10.38 3.09
N VAL A 149 -11.53 -10.59 3.48
CA VAL A 149 -10.84 -9.85 4.54
C VAL A 149 -9.45 -9.45 4.05
N ASP A 150 -9.04 -8.22 4.36
CA ASP A 150 -7.68 -7.76 4.14
C ASP A 150 -6.87 -7.89 5.43
N VAL A 151 -5.67 -8.44 5.34
CA VAL A 151 -4.68 -8.48 6.41
C VAL A 151 -3.51 -7.60 6.00
N ILE A 152 -3.34 -6.46 6.68
CA ILE A 152 -2.30 -5.48 6.36
C ILE A 152 -1.22 -5.51 7.43
N THR A 153 0.02 -5.81 7.04
CA THR A 153 1.14 -5.96 7.97
C THR A 153 2.14 -4.83 7.82
N VAL A 154 2.60 -4.28 8.95
CA VAL A 154 3.55 -3.17 9.02
C VAL A 154 4.73 -3.57 9.91
N PRO A 155 5.96 -3.63 9.37
CA PRO A 155 7.16 -4.05 10.08
C PRO A 155 7.65 -2.97 11.06
N GLY A 156 8.66 -3.29 11.88
CA GLY A 156 9.26 -2.36 12.83
C GLY A 156 10.30 -1.40 12.26
N LEU A 157 10.80 -0.50 13.11
CA LEU A 157 11.89 0.43 12.79
C LEU A 157 13.16 -0.30 12.35
N ALA A 158 13.90 0.30 11.41
CA ALA A 158 15.20 -0.15 10.91
C ALA A 158 15.20 -1.63 10.47
N SER A 159 14.06 -2.11 9.99
CA SER A 159 13.85 -3.50 9.63
C SER A 159 13.51 -3.65 8.14
N HIS A 160 13.97 -4.73 7.54
CA HIS A 160 13.66 -5.04 6.16
C HIS A 160 12.24 -5.57 6.04
N ALA A 161 11.38 -4.99 5.20
CA ALA A 161 9.93 -5.22 5.29
C ALA A 161 9.52 -6.70 5.25
N ILE A 162 9.94 -7.47 4.24
CA ILE A 162 9.65 -8.93 4.20
C ILE A 162 10.54 -9.73 5.16
N GLY A 163 11.78 -9.29 5.39
CA GLY A 163 12.75 -9.96 6.25
C GLY A 163 12.37 -9.97 7.73
N SER A 164 11.57 -9.00 8.17
CA SER A 164 11.03 -8.94 9.54
C SER A 164 10.17 -10.14 9.89
N TRP A 165 9.44 -10.69 8.91
CA TRP A 165 8.49 -11.78 9.07
C TRP A 165 9.05 -13.15 8.65
N LYS A 166 10.30 -13.16 8.19
CA LYS A 166 10.98 -14.34 7.65
C LYS A 166 11.68 -15.12 8.76
N PHE A 167 11.55 -16.44 8.75
CA PHE A 167 12.31 -17.29 9.65
C PHE A 167 13.81 -17.28 9.28
N PRO A 168 14.74 -17.06 10.22
CA PRO A 168 16.15 -16.83 9.89
C PRO A 168 16.83 -17.96 9.09
N SER A 169 16.45 -19.21 9.36
CA SER A 169 17.09 -20.40 8.79
C SER A 169 16.36 -20.97 7.56
N SER A 170 15.29 -20.33 7.09
CA SER A 170 14.56 -20.78 5.88
C SER A 170 14.12 -19.60 5.01
N SER A 171 13.47 -19.90 3.88
CA SER A 171 12.82 -18.90 3.04
C SER A 171 11.36 -18.61 3.45
N ASP A 172 10.91 -19.20 4.55
CA ASP A 172 9.51 -19.16 4.94
C ASP A 172 9.17 -17.80 5.57
N VAL A 173 8.05 -17.26 5.11
CA VAL A 173 7.43 -16.03 5.58
C VAL A 173 6.01 -16.41 5.94
N TRP A 174 5.69 -16.53 7.23
CA TRP A 174 4.41 -17.10 7.66
C TRP A 174 3.18 -16.34 7.11
N LEU A 175 3.32 -15.03 6.87
CA LEU A 175 2.29 -14.19 6.22
C LEU A 175 1.97 -14.64 4.79
N ARG A 176 2.97 -15.14 4.07
CA ARG A 176 2.87 -15.60 2.68
C ARG A 176 2.63 -17.11 2.58
N ASP A 177 3.24 -17.88 3.47
CA ASP A 177 3.37 -19.34 3.32
C ASP A 177 2.47 -20.15 4.26
N TYR A 178 2.07 -19.59 5.41
CA TYR A 178 1.24 -20.31 6.41
C TYR A 178 -0.17 -19.75 6.48
N LEU A 179 -0.28 -18.43 6.66
CA LEU A 179 -1.54 -17.71 6.83
C LEU A 179 -2.55 -17.96 5.70
N PRO A 180 -2.16 -17.99 4.41
CA PRO A 180 -3.07 -18.36 3.33
C PRO A 180 -3.64 -19.78 3.41
N LEU A 181 -2.90 -20.73 4.01
CA LEU A 181 -3.36 -22.11 4.18
C LEU A 181 -4.37 -22.23 5.33
N ASP A 182 -4.27 -21.38 6.34
CA ASP A 182 -5.21 -21.32 7.46
C ASP A 182 -6.45 -20.48 7.12
N PHE A 183 -6.29 -19.43 6.31
CA PHE A 183 -7.34 -18.49 5.96
C PHE A 183 -7.39 -18.27 4.43
N PRO A 184 -8.00 -19.18 3.65
CA PRO A 184 -7.99 -19.09 2.20
C PRO A 184 -8.82 -17.92 1.65
N ASN A 185 -9.67 -17.26 2.44
CA ASN A 185 -10.51 -16.15 1.97
C ASN A 185 -9.93 -14.76 2.29
N VAL A 186 -8.60 -14.65 2.44
CA VAL A 186 -7.95 -13.38 2.82
C VAL A 186 -7.06 -12.85 1.70
N ARG A 187 -6.83 -11.54 1.73
CA ARG A 187 -5.74 -10.90 1.01
C ARG A 187 -4.71 -10.41 2.01
N VAL A 188 -3.45 -10.74 1.78
CA VAL A 188 -2.33 -10.36 2.66
C VAL A 188 -1.51 -9.28 1.97
N LEU A 189 -1.40 -8.12 2.61
CA LEU A 189 -0.66 -6.97 2.12
C LEU A 189 0.45 -6.63 3.11
N LEU A 190 1.68 -6.51 2.61
CA LEU A 190 2.81 -6.01 3.37
C LEU A 190 3.05 -4.54 3.00
N TYR A 191 3.08 -3.65 3.97
CA TYR A 191 3.50 -2.27 3.77
C TYR A 191 4.91 -2.05 4.32
N GLY A 192 5.89 -1.88 3.42
CA GLY A 192 7.24 -1.46 3.80
C GLY A 192 7.39 0.06 3.71
N TYR A 193 8.19 0.63 4.60
CA TYR A 193 8.45 2.07 4.64
C TYR A 193 9.92 2.34 4.92
N ASP A 194 10.39 3.51 4.49
CA ASP A 194 11.74 3.95 4.81
C ASP A 194 11.79 4.50 6.24
N THR A 195 12.49 3.76 7.10
CA THR A 195 12.63 4.08 8.52
C THR A 195 13.53 5.28 8.79
N THR A 196 14.26 5.76 7.78
CA THR A 196 15.08 6.99 7.85
C THR A 196 14.27 8.23 7.51
N LEU A 197 13.21 8.10 6.70
CA LEU A 197 12.40 9.19 6.18
C LEU A 197 10.97 9.13 6.70
N LEU A 198 10.81 9.10 8.03
CA LEU A 198 9.50 9.09 8.71
C LEU A 198 8.78 10.44 8.63
N LYS A 199 8.56 10.90 7.39
CA LYS A 199 7.44 11.80 7.10
C LYS A 199 6.18 10.95 7.11
N SER A 200 5.08 11.54 7.56
CA SER A 200 3.75 10.92 7.54
C SER A 200 3.40 10.51 6.11
N ASP A 201 3.75 9.29 5.72
CA ASP A 201 3.49 8.79 4.39
C ASP A 201 2.01 8.39 4.35
N SER A 202 1.17 9.33 3.91
CA SER A 202 -0.27 9.14 3.70
C SER A 202 -0.58 7.96 2.77
N ARG A 203 0.44 7.43 2.07
CA ARG A 203 0.37 6.26 1.19
C ARG A 203 0.00 4.95 1.88
N MET A 204 0.23 4.79 3.19
CA MET A 204 -0.22 3.58 3.90
C MET A 204 -1.76 3.44 3.84
N LEU A 205 -2.48 4.56 3.76
CA LEU A 205 -3.94 4.60 3.74
C LEU A 205 -4.52 4.69 2.32
N THR A 206 -3.68 4.95 1.30
CA THR A 206 -4.07 4.93 -0.12
C THR A 206 -4.28 3.51 -0.65
N VAL A 207 -4.68 2.57 0.20
CA VAL A 207 -5.18 1.25 -0.21
C VAL A 207 -6.56 1.45 -0.84
N GLN A 208 -6.61 2.17 -1.97
CA GLN A 208 -7.81 2.54 -2.72
C GLN A 208 -8.56 1.32 -3.30
N GLN A 209 -8.12 0.09 -2.99
CA GLN A 209 -8.63 -1.16 -3.55
C GLN A 209 -9.09 -2.16 -2.48
N THR A 210 -9.43 -1.72 -1.27
CA THR A 210 -9.99 -2.63 -0.24
C THR A 210 -11.44 -3.04 -0.48
N ASN A 211 -12.14 -2.48 -1.47
CA ASN A 211 -13.55 -2.80 -1.77
C ASN A 211 -14.44 -2.83 -0.50
N ARG A 212 -14.14 -2.00 0.51
CA ARG A 212 -14.83 -1.96 1.82
C ARG A 212 -14.80 -3.31 2.58
N ARG A 213 -13.82 -4.17 2.30
CA ARG A 213 -13.57 -5.41 3.05
C ARG A 213 -13.10 -5.08 4.47
N PRO A 214 -13.49 -5.85 5.50
CA PRO A 214 -12.91 -5.74 6.82
C PRO A 214 -11.38 -5.88 6.77
N ILE A 215 -10.69 -5.08 7.58
CA ILE A 215 -9.23 -5.01 7.63
C ILE A 215 -8.74 -5.43 9.02
N VAL A 216 -7.85 -6.42 9.08
CA VAL A 216 -7.03 -6.70 10.25
C VAL A 216 -5.65 -6.08 10.04
N PHE A 217 -5.21 -5.21 10.94
CA PHE A 217 -3.84 -4.72 10.91
C PHE A 217 -2.93 -5.54 11.83
N ILE A 218 -1.73 -5.84 11.34
CA ILE A 218 -0.68 -6.50 12.10
C ILE A 218 0.53 -5.57 12.18
N GLY A 219 0.84 -5.09 13.37
CA GLY A 219 1.97 -4.18 13.60
C GLY A 219 3.06 -4.83 14.43
N HIS A 220 4.31 -4.79 13.96
CA HIS A 220 5.48 -5.14 14.76
C HIS A 220 6.20 -3.88 15.23
N SER A 221 6.52 -3.79 16.53
CA SER A 221 7.30 -2.69 17.09
C SER A 221 6.72 -1.32 16.67
N LEU A 222 7.54 -0.42 16.11
CA LEU A 222 7.11 0.88 15.57
C LEU A 222 5.96 0.78 14.55
N GLY A 223 5.85 -0.31 13.79
CA GLY A 223 4.77 -0.52 12.83
C GLY A 223 3.38 -0.44 13.46
N GLY A 224 3.23 -0.87 14.71
CA GLY A 224 1.96 -0.72 15.45
C GLY A 224 1.62 0.73 15.78
N LEU A 225 2.62 1.56 16.11
CA LEU A 225 2.41 3.00 16.33
C LEU A 225 2.07 3.71 15.02
N LEU A 226 2.68 3.31 13.90
CA LEU A 226 2.33 3.82 12.58
C LEU A 226 0.90 3.47 12.19
N ILE A 227 0.45 2.25 12.48
CA ILE A 227 -0.96 1.85 12.31
C ILE A 227 -1.88 2.76 13.13
N LYS A 228 -1.57 3.01 14.40
CA LYS A 228 -2.37 3.91 15.25
C LYS A 228 -2.44 5.32 14.70
N GLU A 229 -1.30 5.92 14.36
CA GLU A 229 -1.23 7.26 13.80
C GLU A 229 -1.97 7.35 12.47
N ALA A 230 -1.82 6.37 11.58
CA ALA A 230 -2.55 6.35 10.33
C ALA A 230 -4.07 6.23 10.54
N LEU A 231 -4.54 5.36 11.44
CA LEU A 231 -5.95 5.29 11.80
C LEU A 231 -6.43 6.62 12.39
N LEU A 232 -5.65 7.28 13.25
CA LEU A 232 -5.99 8.59 13.80
C LEU A 232 -6.09 9.66 12.71
N HIS A 233 -5.13 9.71 11.81
CA HIS A 233 -5.13 10.60 10.66
C HIS A 233 -6.36 10.36 9.77
N ALA A 234 -6.66 9.10 9.47
CA ALA A 234 -7.81 8.69 8.67
C ALA A 234 -9.15 9.17 9.26
N ARG A 235 -9.27 9.24 10.60
CA ARG A 235 -10.51 9.62 11.27
C ARG A 235 -10.61 11.10 11.63
N LYS A 236 -9.55 11.69 12.18
CA LYS A 236 -9.57 13.08 12.69
C LYS A 236 -9.26 14.11 11.61
N LYS A 237 -8.44 13.77 10.61
CA LYS A 237 -7.81 14.75 9.70
C LYS A 237 -8.17 14.53 8.23
N SER A 238 -8.94 13.49 7.89
CA SER A 238 -9.23 13.20 6.50
C SER A 238 -10.44 13.98 5.99
N ILE A 239 -10.19 14.85 5.01
CA ILE A 239 -11.22 15.38 4.09
C ILE A 239 -11.58 14.29 3.06
N ASP A 240 -10.62 13.38 2.79
CA ASP A 240 -10.76 12.28 1.85
C ASP A 240 -11.54 11.10 2.47
N ARG A 241 -12.63 10.74 1.78
CA ARG A 241 -13.52 9.65 2.16
C ARG A 241 -12.81 8.30 2.16
N ALA A 242 -11.84 8.06 1.28
CA ALA A 242 -11.15 6.78 1.17
C ALA A 242 -10.43 6.43 2.49
N ASN A 243 -9.77 7.40 3.12
CA ASN A 243 -9.11 7.16 4.41
C ASN A 243 -10.14 6.87 5.52
N LEU A 244 -11.27 7.58 5.55
CA LEU A 244 -12.34 7.30 6.52
C LEU A 244 -12.89 5.89 6.35
N GLU A 245 -13.02 5.41 5.11
CA GLU A 245 -13.44 4.03 4.83
C GLU A 245 -12.42 3.01 5.34
N VAL A 246 -11.11 3.27 5.20
CA VAL A 246 -10.06 2.42 5.79
C VAL A 246 -10.18 2.37 7.31
N SER A 247 -10.40 3.52 7.96
CA SER A 247 -10.63 3.57 9.41
C SER A 247 -11.86 2.74 9.81
N ASN A 248 -12.99 2.92 9.11
CA ASN A 248 -14.21 2.17 9.38
C ASN A 248 -14.09 0.66 9.10
N ALA A 249 -13.19 0.30 8.18
CA ALA A 249 -12.94 -1.08 7.78
C ALA A 249 -12.13 -1.87 8.79
N CYS A 250 -11.35 -1.18 9.63
CA CYS A 250 -10.57 -1.82 10.68
C CYS A 250 -11.49 -2.65 11.60
N CYS A 251 -11.26 -3.97 11.65
CA CYS A 251 -12.01 -4.88 12.51
C CYS A 251 -11.21 -5.26 13.76
N GLY A 252 -9.90 -5.42 13.63
CA GLY A 252 -9.03 -5.76 14.76
C GLY A 252 -7.56 -5.50 14.50
N LEU A 253 -6.78 -5.57 15.58
CA LEU A 253 -5.36 -5.24 15.61
C LEU A 253 -4.58 -6.36 16.30
N LEU A 254 -3.51 -6.84 15.66
CA LEU A 254 -2.51 -7.67 16.30
C LEU A 254 -1.22 -6.86 16.44
N PHE A 255 -0.76 -6.68 17.66
CA PHE A 255 0.41 -5.88 17.98
C PHE A 255 1.50 -6.73 18.61
N PHE A 256 2.67 -6.76 17.97
CA PHE A 256 3.83 -7.53 18.40
C PHE A 256 4.90 -6.58 18.94
N GLY A 257 5.07 -6.52 20.27
CA GLY A 257 6.07 -5.71 20.94
C GLY A 257 5.94 -4.21 20.64
N VAL A 258 4.72 -3.69 20.48
CA VAL A 258 4.53 -2.28 20.12
C VAL A 258 4.87 -1.39 21.32
N PRO A 259 5.82 -0.45 21.20
CA PRO A 259 6.32 0.32 22.34
C PRO A 259 5.36 1.48 22.70
N ASN A 260 4.15 1.16 23.16
CA ASN A 260 3.14 2.17 23.45
C ASN A 260 3.57 3.11 24.57
N PHE A 261 4.31 2.60 25.55
CA PHE A 261 4.91 3.40 26.63
C PHE A 261 6.42 3.56 26.50
N GLY A 262 6.96 3.27 25.31
CA GLY A 262 8.38 3.45 25.00
C GLY A 262 9.14 2.14 24.90
N LEU A 263 10.39 2.25 24.46
CA LEU A 263 11.32 1.14 24.29
C LEU A 263 12.65 1.43 25.00
N ARG A 264 13.25 0.40 25.57
CA ARG A 264 14.53 0.46 26.29
C ARG A 264 15.66 0.18 25.32
N ASN A 265 16.26 1.25 24.78
CA ASN A 265 17.48 1.15 23.99
C ASN A 265 18.16 2.53 23.85
N GLU A 266 18.85 2.96 24.92
CA GLU A 266 19.56 4.25 24.98
C GLU A 266 20.56 4.42 23.84
N GLN A 267 21.24 3.33 23.45
CA GLN A 267 22.24 3.35 22.38
C GLN A 267 21.65 3.78 21.03
N LEU A 268 20.35 3.56 20.77
CA LEU A 268 19.73 4.03 19.54
C LEU A 268 19.82 5.54 19.38
N GLN A 269 19.74 6.31 20.46
CA GLN A 269 19.80 7.78 20.38
C GLN A 269 21.14 8.24 19.80
N SER A 270 22.25 7.67 20.26
CA SER A 270 23.59 7.95 19.71
C SER A 270 23.76 7.49 18.26
N ILE A 271 23.11 6.38 17.88
CA ILE A 271 23.21 5.84 16.51
C ILE A 271 22.51 6.75 15.51
N VAL A 272 21.40 7.38 15.91
CA VAL A 272 20.60 8.24 15.02
C VAL A 272 20.90 9.74 15.16
N GLU A 273 21.96 10.10 15.87
CA GLU A 273 22.35 11.51 16.03
C GLU A 273 22.61 12.15 14.65
N GLY A 274 21.97 13.30 14.39
CA GLY A 274 22.04 13.99 13.11
C GLY A 274 21.21 13.35 11.98
N GLN A 275 20.54 12.22 12.21
CA GLN A 275 19.69 11.57 11.22
C GLN A 275 18.26 12.14 11.24
N PRO A 276 17.50 12.08 10.12
CA PRO A 276 16.16 12.66 10.06
C PRO A 276 15.16 12.02 11.04
N ASN A 277 15.42 10.79 11.50
CA ASN A 277 14.58 10.07 12.45
C ASN A 277 14.97 10.31 13.93
N GLN A 278 15.99 11.14 14.23
CA GLN A 278 16.49 11.38 15.59
C GLN A 278 15.39 11.76 16.59
N ASN A 279 14.52 12.70 16.21
CA ASN A 279 13.45 13.19 17.09
C ASN A 279 12.46 12.07 17.45
N LEU A 280 12.11 11.20 16.50
CA LEU A 280 11.23 10.08 16.78
C LEU A 280 11.89 9.10 17.75
N ILE A 281 13.17 8.77 17.55
CA ILE A 281 13.87 7.86 18.46
C ILE A 281 13.93 8.43 19.87
N ARG A 282 14.20 9.73 20.01
CA ARG A 282 14.15 10.41 21.31
C ARG A 282 12.77 10.32 21.96
N ASP A 283 11.70 10.43 21.17
CA ASP A 283 10.32 10.32 21.68
C ASP A 283 9.91 8.88 22.01
N LEU A 284 10.60 7.88 21.47
CA LEU A 284 10.32 6.45 21.71
C LEU A 284 11.18 5.84 22.82
N VAL A 285 12.43 6.27 22.97
CA VAL A 285 13.38 5.67 23.90
C VAL A 285 13.09 6.14 25.32
N VAL A 286 13.03 5.19 26.25
CA VAL A 286 12.90 5.43 27.69
C VAL A 286 13.98 4.65 28.44
N ASP A 287 14.57 5.29 29.45
CA ASP A 287 15.70 4.74 30.20
C ASP A 287 15.25 3.63 31.18
N SER A 288 13.98 3.64 31.61
CA SER A 288 13.41 2.65 32.55
C SER A 288 11.89 2.49 32.38
N ASP A 289 11.16 2.01 33.41
CA ASP A 289 9.68 2.11 33.49
C ASP A 289 9.19 3.54 33.75
N SER A 290 9.95 4.52 33.26
CA SER A 290 9.66 5.94 33.26
C SER A 290 8.33 6.21 32.55
N GLU A 291 7.77 7.37 32.85
CA GLU A 291 6.57 7.85 32.18
C GLU A 291 6.78 7.94 30.65
N PRO A 292 5.77 7.57 29.84
CA PRO A 292 5.87 7.71 28.39
C PRO A 292 6.06 9.17 27.98
N SER A 293 6.74 9.36 26.86
CA SER A 293 6.93 10.69 26.26
C SER A 293 5.59 11.36 25.92
N THR A 294 5.59 12.69 25.77
CA THR A 294 4.41 13.45 25.35
C THR A 294 3.85 12.94 24.02
N PHE A 295 4.72 12.51 23.10
CA PHE A 295 4.36 11.92 21.82
C PHE A 295 3.55 10.62 22.00
N LEU A 296 4.05 9.69 22.82
CA LEU A 296 3.38 8.42 23.08
C LEU A 296 2.08 8.58 23.87
N LYS A 297 2.08 9.49 24.87
CA LYS A 297 0.87 9.87 25.61
C LYS A 297 -0.21 10.41 24.66
N ARG A 298 0.17 11.29 23.73
CA ARG A 298 -0.74 11.82 22.71
C ARG A 298 -1.35 10.69 21.86
N ILE A 299 -0.52 9.82 21.28
CA ILE A 299 -1.01 8.68 20.48
C ILE A 299 -1.98 7.83 21.28
N SER A 300 -1.62 7.45 22.50
CA SER A 300 -2.45 6.62 23.37
C SER A 300 -3.80 7.28 23.67
N ASN A 301 -3.81 8.55 24.06
CA ASN A 301 -5.03 9.29 24.41
C ASN A 301 -5.91 9.50 23.17
N ASP A 302 -5.35 9.99 22.07
CA ASP A 302 -6.09 10.22 20.84
C ASP A 302 -6.71 8.93 20.31
N PHE A 303 -5.96 7.82 20.39
CA PHE A 303 -6.41 6.50 19.95
C PHE A 303 -7.53 5.96 20.84
N SER A 304 -7.42 6.12 22.16
CA SER A 304 -8.49 5.86 23.12
C SER A 304 -9.76 6.63 22.75
N ASP A 305 -9.66 7.95 22.61
CA ASP A 305 -10.80 8.83 22.39
C ASP A 305 -11.54 8.50 21.10
N CYS A 306 -10.80 8.11 20.05
CA CYS A 306 -11.41 7.71 18.78
C CYS A 306 -12.00 6.30 18.82
N TYR A 307 -11.32 5.35 19.44
CA TYR A 307 -11.51 3.93 19.13
C TYR A 307 -11.86 3.06 20.34
N LYS A 308 -12.09 3.65 21.51
CA LYS A 308 -12.59 2.94 22.69
C LYS A 308 -13.85 2.12 22.35
N GLY A 309 -13.80 0.82 22.63
CA GLY A 309 -14.87 -0.14 22.35
C GLY A 309 -15.10 -0.49 20.87
N GLN A 310 -14.26 0.01 19.95
CA GLN A 310 -14.48 -0.19 18.52
C GLN A 310 -13.75 -1.40 17.94
N TYR A 311 -12.54 -1.71 18.43
CA TYR A 311 -11.68 -2.76 17.89
C TYR A 311 -11.26 -3.74 18.97
N ARG A 312 -11.14 -5.01 18.59
CA ARG A 312 -10.39 -5.99 19.38
C ARG A 312 -8.90 -5.79 19.13
N VAL A 313 -8.10 -5.78 20.19
CA VAL A 313 -6.65 -5.63 20.12
C VAL A 313 -6.01 -6.77 20.87
N VAL A 314 -5.13 -7.49 20.18
CA VAL A 314 -4.34 -8.58 20.75
C VAL A 314 -2.89 -8.11 20.79
N SER A 315 -2.29 -8.13 21.97
CA SER A 315 -0.92 -7.67 22.21
C SER A 315 -0.03 -8.85 22.57
N PHE A 316 0.99 -9.08 21.76
CA PHE A 316 2.05 -10.06 21.99
C PHE A 316 3.29 -9.35 22.52
N TYR A 317 3.87 -9.83 23.62
CA TYR A 317 5.06 -9.22 24.22
C TYR A 317 6.20 -10.22 24.41
N GLU A 318 7.44 -9.72 24.34
CA GLU A 318 8.64 -10.52 24.52
C GLU A 318 8.88 -10.86 25.98
N THR A 319 9.54 -11.99 26.22
CA THR A 319 9.97 -12.42 27.57
C THR A 319 11.47 -12.72 27.62
N LYS A 320 12.14 -12.85 26.46
CA LYS A 320 13.60 -12.97 26.38
C LYS A 320 14.24 -11.63 26.09
N HIS A 321 15.44 -11.43 26.62
CA HIS A 321 16.18 -10.21 26.42
C HIS A 321 16.86 -10.20 25.04
N SER A 322 16.77 -9.06 24.35
CA SER A 322 17.40 -8.78 23.06
C SER A 322 18.78 -8.14 23.28
N PRO A 323 19.83 -8.52 22.53
CA PRO A 323 21.11 -7.80 22.55
C PRO A 323 20.96 -6.38 21.98
N THR A 324 21.45 -5.36 22.69
CA THR A 324 21.46 -3.99 22.17
C THR A 324 22.51 -3.79 21.07
N VAL A 325 22.33 -2.74 20.29
CA VAL A 325 23.22 -2.38 19.17
C VAL A 325 24.32 -1.46 19.67
N GLN A 326 25.58 -1.84 19.44
CA GLN A 326 26.74 -1.01 19.71
C GLN A 326 27.51 -0.69 18.44
N ILE A 327 28.14 0.48 18.41
CA ILE A 327 29.13 0.84 17.41
C ILE A 327 30.44 0.16 17.82
N GLN A 328 30.95 -0.70 16.93
CA GLN A 328 32.22 -1.38 17.09
C GLN A 328 33.39 -0.41 16.82
N PRO A 329 34.62 -0.70 17.28
CA PRO A 329 35.79 0.15 17.03
C PRO A 329 36.07 0.43 15.54
N ASP A 330 35.59 -0.43 14.65
CA ASP A 330 35.68 -0.30 13.19
C ASP A 330 34.54 0.56 12.58
N GLY A 331 33.69 1.17 13.41
CA GLY A 331 32.55 1.98 13.01
C GLY A 331 31.29 1.18 12.64
N ARG A 332 31.31 -0.16 12.70
CA ARG A 332 30.15 -0.99 12.32
C ARG A 332 29.17 -1.16 13.47
N LEU A 333 27.88 -1.15 13.15
CA LEU A 333 26.83 -1.51 14.11
C LEU A 333 26.78 -3.03 14.29
N SER A 334 26.84 -3.50 15.54
CA SER A 334 26.72 -4.92 15.88
C SER A 334 25.87 -5.13 17.12
N LYS A 335 25.15 -6.26 17.18
CA LYS A 335 24.30 -6.65 18.32
C LYS A 335 25.11 -7.34 19.42
N THR A 336 26.12 -6.65 19.92
CA THR A 336 27.04 -7.16 20.96
C THR A 336 26.84 -6.47 22.31
N GLY A 337 25.92 -5.51 22.40
CA GLY A 337 25.67 -4.80 23.63
C GLY A 337 24.94 -5.65 24.68
N PRO A 338 24.77 -5.09 25.89
CA PRO A 338 24.02 -5.72 26.97
C PRO A 338 22.66 -6.20 26.50
N LYS A 339 22.21 -7.33 27.03
CA LYS A 339 20.87 -7.84 26.72
C LYS A 339 19.84 -7.09 27.56
N VAL A 340 18.81 -6.57 26.91
CA VAL A 340 17.70 -5.85 27.56
C VAL A 340 16.36 -6.39 27.09
N LEU A 341 15.34 -6.32 27.94
CA LEU A 341 13.97 -6.42 27.48
C LEU A 341 13.63 -5.10 26.76
N MET A 342 13.57 -5.13 25.43
CA MET A 342 13.49 -3.93 24.59
C MET A 342 12.15 -3.22 24.75
N VAL A 343 11.07 -3.96 24.86
CA VAL A 343 9.73 -3.45 25.12
C VAL A 343 9.14 -4.25 26.28
N THR A 344 8.85 -3.57 27.38
CA THR A 344 8.26 -4.22 28.56
C THR A 344 6.84 -4.70 28.28
N MET A 345 6.38 -5.68 29.06
CA MET A 345 4.97 -6.10 29.03
C MET A 345 4.04 -4.89 29.16
N LYS A 346 4.28 -4.02 30.16
CA LYS A 346 3.50 -2.79 30.36
C LYS A 346 3.46 -1.93 29.11
N SER A 347 4.59 -1.72 28.43
CA SER A 347 4.64 -0.92 27.21
C SER A 347 3.92 -1.59 26.03
N ALA A 348 4.07 -2.91 25.87
CA ALA A 348 3.40 -3.67 24.81
C ALA A 348 1.87 -3.74 24.97
N THR A 349 1.36 -3.80 26.21
CA THR A 349 -0.07 -4.00 26.50
C THR A 349 -0.83 -2.70 26.75
N SER A 350 -0.14 -1.58 27.03
CA SER A 350 -0.76 -0.26 27.25
C SER A 350 -1.21 0.40 25.94
N THR A 351 -2.17 -0.21 25.25
CA THR A 351 -2.57 0.20 23.90
C THR A 351 -3.38 1.50 23.85
N GLY A 352 -3.77 2.03 25.00
CA GLY A 352 -4.70 3.16 25.14
C GLY A 352 -6.17 2.73 25.14
N LEU A 353 -6.48 1.46 24.86
CA LEU A 353 -7.86 0.96 24.96
C LEU A 353 -8.08 0.29 26.31
N THR A 354 -9.09 0.76 27.04
CA THR A 354 -9.46 0.26 28.38
C THR A 354 -10.16 -1.10 28.37
N ALA A 355 -10.43 -1.66 27.18
CA ALA A 355 -11.17 -2.89 26.97
C ALA A 355 -10.33 -3.99 26.30
N VAL A 356 -9.00 -3.94 26.43
CA VAL A 356 -8.18 -5.11 26.07
C VAL A 356 -8.41 -6.16 27.15
N LEU A 357 -9.00 -7.30 26.77
CA LEU A 357 -9.17 -8.42 27.69
C LEU A 357 -7.79 -8.92 28.13
N ASP A 358 -7.62 -9.25 29.40
CA ASP A 358 -6.33 -9.76 29.89
C ASP A 358 -5.86 -11.00 29.11
N GLU A 359 -6.81 -11.83 28.61
CA GLU A 359 -6.54 -12.99 27.76
C GLU A 359 -5.99 -12.68 26.35
N ASP A 360 -6.07 -11.42 25.92
CA ASP A 360 -5.54 -10.91 24.66
C ASP A 360 -4.15 -10.25 24.83
N ASN A 361 -3.59 -10.27 26.06
CA ASN A 361 -2.22 -9.88 26.35
C ASN A 361 -1.33 -11.14 26.54
N ILE A 362 -0.57 -11.50 25.51
CA ILE A 362 0.07 -12.83 25.40
C ILE A 362 1.59 -12.70 25.42
N GLY A 363 2.22 -13.35 26.40
CA GLY A 363 3.68 -13.43 26.50
C GLY A 363 4.25 -14.53 25.63
N PHE A 364 5.28 -14.22 24.84
CA PHE A 364 5.98 -15.17 23.99
C PHE A 364 7.40 -15.40 24.48
N ASP A 365 7.84 -16.66 24.47
CA ASP A 365 9.20 -17.09 24.83
C ASP A 365 10.22 -16.76 23.71
N ALA A 366 10.26 -15.48 23.33
CA ALA A 366 11.06 -14.93 22.25
C ALA A 366 11.64 -13.58 22.63
N ASP A 367 12.72 -13.21 21.91
CA ASP A 367 13.22 -11.85 21.89
C ASP A 367 12.34 -10.96 20.98
N HIS A 368 12.55 -9.65 21.02
CA HIS A 368 11.74 -8.67 20.30
C HIS A 368 11.60 -8.96 18.80
N SER A 369 12.66 -9.49 18.18
CA SER A 369 12.66 -9.81 16.75
C SER A 369 12.06 -11.19 16.46
N GLY A 370 12.13 -12.11 17.42
CA GLY A 370 11.58 -13.45 17.37
C GLY A 370 10.05 -13.48 17.52
N LEU A 371 9.45 -12.43 18.06
CA LEU A 371 7.99 -12.30 18.21
C LEU A 371 7.19 -12.55 16.93
N VAL A 372 7.80 -12.32 15.76
CA VAL A 372 7.13 -12.40 14.45
C VAL A 372 7.79 -13.39 13.49
N LYS A 373 8.66 -14.27 14.01
CA LYS A 373 9.44 -15.23 13.21
C LYS A 373 9.16 -16.65 13.67
N TYR A 374 8.38 -17.38 12.88
CA TYR A 374 7.94 -18.73 13.21
C TYR A 374 8.60 -19.75 12.30
N ASP A 375 9.09 -20.82 12.90
CA ASP A 375 9.73 -21.96 12.23
C ASP A 375 8.73 -23.01 11.75
N SER A 376 7.50 -22.98 12.28
CA SER A 376 6.48 -23.98 12.00
C SER A 376 5.06 -23.39 11.98
N ARG A 377 4.24 -23.89 11.05
CA ARG A 377 2.79 -23.62 11.01
C ARG A 377 2.02 -24.33 12.13
N ASN A 378 2.53 -25.45 12.65
CA ASN A 378 1.76 -26.31 13.56
C ASN A 378 2.36 -26.39 14.98
N ARG A 379 3.50 -25.72 15.23
CA ARG A 379 4.22 -25.75 16.51
C ARG A 379 4.66 -24.35 16.91
N GLY A 380 5.06 -24.21 18.18
CA GLY A 380 5.58 -22.95 18.71
C GLY A 380 4.49 -21.89 18.85
N MET A 381 4.84 -20.64 18.53
CA MET A 381 4.01 -19.47 18.80
C MET A 381 2.94 -19.19 17.73
N TYR A 382 3.16 -19.64 16.49
CA TYR A 382 2.24 -19.35 15.38
C TYR A 382 0.81 -19.87 15.59
N PRO A 383 0.57 -21.09 16.10
CA PRO A 383 -0.79 -21.57 16.38
C PRO A 383 -1.61 -20.64 17.29
N ILE A 384 -0.96 -19.94 18.23
CA ILE A 384 -1.60 -18.98 19.13
C ILE A 384 -2.00 -17.72 18.35
N VAL A 385 -1.13 -17.23 17.47
CA VAL A 385 -1.44 -16.10 16.57
C VAL A 385 -2.59 -16.45 15.63
N ARG A 386 -2.57 -17.64 15.05
CA ARG A 386 -3.63 -18.14 14.17
C ARG A 386 -4.97 -18.14 14.90
N GLU A 387 -5.03 -18.73 16.09
CA GLU A 387 -6.25 -18.80 16.89
C GLU A 387 -6.81 -17.40 17.22
N ARG A 388 -5.95 -16.46 17.61
CA ARG A 388 -6.37 -15.08 17.89
C ARG A 388 -6.84 -14.35 16.63
N LEU A 389 -6.19 -14.56 15.50
CA LEU A 389 -6.62 -14.02 14.22
C LEU A 389 -7.97 -14.61 13.78
N GLU A 390 -8.18 -15.91 13.98
CA GLU A 390 -9.44 -16.59 13.67
C GLU A 390 -10.62 -16.01 14.47
N ARG A 391 -10.42 -15.71 15.76
CA ARG A 391 -11.44 -15.03 16.58
C ARG A 391 -11.81 -13.66 16.02
N ILE A 392 -10.82 -12.83 15.69
CA ILE A 392 -11.09 -11.51 15.09
C ILE A 392 -11.83 -11.65 13.76
N ILE A 393 -11.40 -12.56 12.89
CA ILE A 393 -12.02 -12.76 11.59
C ILE A 393 -13.45 -13.31 11.73
N SER A 394 -13.72 -14.21 12.67
CA SER A 394 -15.05 -14.80 12.83
C SER A 394 -16.04 -13.90 13.57
N GLU A 395 -15.62 -13.23 14.65
CA GLU A 395 -16.50 -12.43 15.52
C GLU A 395 -16.75 -11.02 14.96
N ASP A 396 -15.73 -10.37 14.41
CA ASP A 396 -15.82 -8.94 14.06
C ASP A 396 -16.21 -8.68 12.61
N VAL A 397 -15.96 -9.60 11.68
CA VAL A 397 -16.27 -9.39 10.25
C VAL A 397 -17.76 -9.09 10.02
N SER A 398 -18.66 -9.83 10.66
CA SER A 398 -20.11 -9.57 10.56
C SER A 398 -20.52 -8.23 11.18
N ARG A 399 -19.84 -7.79 12.25
CA ARG A 399 -20.07 -6.50 12.90
C ARG A 399 -19.60 -5.33 12.04
N ILE A 400 -18.45 -5.48 11.37
CA ILE A 400 -17.92 -4.48 10.44
C ILE A 400 -18.70 -4.43 9.13
N ALA A 401 -19.14 -5.57 8.61
CA ALA A 401 -20.03 -5.59 7.44
C ALA A 401 -21.28 -4.72 7.68
N LYS A 402 -21.83 -4.70 8.91
CA LYS A 402 -22.93 -3.79 9.29
C LYS A 402 -22.53 -2.31 9.27
N ARG A 403 -21.28 -1.94 9.54
CA ARG A 403 -20.79 -0.54 9.44
C ARG A 403 -20.79 -0.03 7.99
N PHE A 404 -20.68 -0.96 7.03
CA PHE A 404 -20.72 -0.67 5.61
C PHE A 404 -22.08 -0.88 4.95
N GLN A 405 -23.03 -1.49 5.66
CA GLN A 405 -24.43 -1.56 5.21
C GLN A 405 -25.02 -0.14 5.20
N ASP A 406 -25.79 0.15 4.17
CA ASP A 406 -26.51 1.42 4.10
C ASP A 406 -27.54 1.49 5.22
N ASN A 407 -27.34 2.43 6.16
CA ASN A 407 -28.25 2.76 7.25
C ASN A 407 -29.53 3.47 6.76
N LEU A 408 -29.98 3.15 5.56
CA LEU A 408 -31.24 3.65 5.03
C LEU A 408 -32.38 2.90 5.76
N THR A 409 -33.30 3.67 6.31
CA THR A 409 -34.60 3.15 6.76
C THR A 409 -35.30 2.42 5.62
N SER A 410 -36.27 1.56 5.94
CA SER A 410 -37.06 0.86 4.91
C SER A 410 -37.74 1.83 3.94
N GLU A 411 -38.10 3.01 4.42
CA GLU A 411 -38.70 4.09 3.64
C GLU A 411 -37.67 4.77 2.73
N GLU A 412 -36.48 5.12 3.23
CA GLU A 412 -35.40 5.67 2.41
C GLU A 412 -34.91 4.67 1.35
N LYS A 413 -34.88 3.37 1.65
CA LYS A 413 -34.58 2.32 0.65
C LYS A 413 -35.65 2.27 -0.44
N ARG A 414 -36.92 2.45 -0.07
CA ARG A 414 -38.03 2.50 -1.02
C ARG A 414 -37.93 3.75 -1.90
N SER A 415 -37.69 4.93 -1.32
CA SER A 415 -37.46 6.17 -2.06
C SER A 415 -36.24 6.08 -2.97
N TRP A 416 -35.14 5.46 -2.52
CA TRP A 416 -33.96 5.22 -3.35
C TRP A 416 -34.27 4.30 -4.54
N ASN A 417 -34.97 3.21 -4.30
CA ASN A 417 -35.40 2.31 -5.37
C ASN A 417 -36.36 3.01 -6.34
N ASN A 418 -37.26 3.87 -5.86
CA ASN A 418 -38.14 4.69 -6.69
C ASN A 418 -37.36 5.71 -7.54
N LEU A 419 -36.35 6.37 -6.97
CA LEU A 419 -35.45 7.27 -7.67
C LEU A 419 -34.68 6.55 -8.78
N ASN A 420 -34.33 5.28 -8.58
CA ASN A 420 -33.59 4.47 -9.54
C ASN A 420 -34.48 3.58 -10.43
N LEU A 421 -35.76 3.95 -10.63
CA LEU A 421 -36.67 3.24 -11.55
C LEU A 421 -36.90 4.05 -12.85
N PRO A 422 -36.59 3.49 -14.04
CA PRO A 422 -35.85 2.24 -14.26
C PRO A 422 -34.34 2.41 -13.94
N PRO A 423 -33.62 1.33 -13.57
CA PRO A 423 -32.20 1.44 -13.22
C PRO A 423 -31.38 1.99 -14.38
N TYR A 424 -30.56 3.03 -14.14
CA TYR A 424 -29.78 3.68 -15.20
C TYR A 424 -28.79 2.72 -15.89
N SER A 425 -28.34 1.68 -15.19
CA SER A 425 -27.42 0.66 -15.70
C SER A 425 -28.11 -0.45 -16.53
N SER A 426 -29.44 -0.54 -16.50
CA SER A 426 -30.22 -1.62 -17.14
C SER A 426 -29.92 -1.76 -18.63
N PHE A 427 -29.86 -0.64 -19.35
CA PHE A 427 -29.57 -0.64 -20.78
C PHE A 427 -28.11 -1.03 -21.05
N ARG A 428 -27.17 -0.47 -20.28
CA ARG A 428 -25.72 -0.77 -20.38
C ARG A 428 -25.43 -2.27 -20.22
N ASN A 429 -26.09 -2.89 -19.25
CA ASN A 429 -25.90 -4.30 -18.92
C ASN A 429 -26.74 -5.25 -19.79
N SER A 430 -27.50 -4.72 -20.74
CA SER A 430 -28.33 -5.55 -21.61
C SER A 430 -27.47 -6.31 -22.62
N ALA A 431 -27.86 -7.56 -22.93
CA ALA A 431 -27.19 -8.40 -23.93
C ALA A 431 -27.10 -7.75 -25.33
N LYS A 432 -27.88 -6.69 -25.57
CA LYS A 432 -27.94 -5.93 -26.82
C LYS A 432 -26.72 -5.03 -27.06
N LEU A 433 -26.02 -4.60 -26.01
CA LEU A 433 -24.78 -3.81 -26.13
C LEU A 433 -23.52 -4.69 -26.17
N VAL A 434 -23.64 -5.96 -25.78
CA VAL A 434 -22.51 -6.92 -25.70
C VAL A 434 -22.25 -7.63 -27.04
N LYS A 435 -23.25 -7.70 -27.93
CA LYS A 435 -23.14 -8.37 -29.23
C LYS A 435 -23.34 -7.37 -30.38
N PRO A 436 -22.27 -6.85 -31.00
CA PRO A 436 -22.40 -6.02 -32.19
C PRO A 436 -22.97 -6.85 -33.35
N GLU A 437 -23.95 -6.31 -34.06
CA GLU A 437 -24.48 -6.91 -35.30
C GLU A 437 -23.60 -6.53 -36.51
N LYS A 438 -23.77 -7.24 -37.63
CA LYS A 438 -23.02 -6.98 -38.86
C LYS A 438 -23.29 -5.54 -39.36
N GLY A 439 -22.22 -4.74 -39.52
CA GLY A 439 -22.30 -3.32 -39.90
C GLY A 439 -22.28 -2.32 -38.74
N THR A 440 -22.23 -2.79 -37.48
CA THR A 440 -22.06 -1.92 -36.31
C THR A 440 -20.75 -1.12 -36.42
N LEU A 441 -20.81 0.20 -36.21
CA LEU A 441 -19.68 1.15 -36.29
C LEU A 441 -19.03 1.29 -37.67
N GLN A 442 -19.59 0.69 -38.72
CA GLN A 442 -19.00 0.78 -40.06
C GLN A 442 -19.00 2.23 -40.60
N TRP A 443 -19.99 3.03 -40.22
CA TRP A 443 -20.05 4.47 -40.48
C TRP A 443 -18.85 5.26 -39.93
N LEU A 444 -18.24 4.79 -38.83
CA LEU A 444 -17.09 5.44 -38.20
C LEU A 444 -15.82 5.25 -39.04
N ILE A 445 -15.69 4.09 -39.68
CA ILE A 445 -14.58 3.74 -40.57
C ILE A 445 -14.74 4.42 -41.92
N GLU A 446 -15.98 4.57 -42.40
CA GLU A 446 -16.31 5.19 -43.68
C GLU A 446 -16.23 6.74 -43.69
N GLY A 447 -15.92 7.38 -42.55
CA GLY A 447 -15.76 8.84 -42.46
C GLY A 447 -17.04 9.65 -42.74
N LYS A 448 -18.23 9.06 -42.56
CA LYS A 448 -19.51 9.76 -42.72
C LYS A 448 -19.92 10.51 -41.44
N ASP A 449 -20.84 11.46 -41.58
CA ASP A 449 -21.37 12.35 -40.54
C ASP A 449 -21.52 11.72 -39.14
N LEU A 450 -21.30 12.55 -38.11
CA LEU A 450 -21.43 12.23 -36.68
C LEU A 450 -22.83 11.74 -36.26
N ASP A 451 -23.83 11.81 -37.14
CA ASP A 451 -25.19 11.36 -36.89
C ASP A 451 -25.57 10.16 -37.78
N PRO A 452 -25.05 8.95 -37.50
CA PRO A 452 -25.37 7.77 -38.31
C PRO A 452 -26.88 7.41 -38.26
N PRO A 453 -27.42 6.68 -39.25
CA PRO A 453 -28.82 6.24 -39.20
C PRO A 453 -29.17 5.40 -37.95
N PRO A 454 -30.45 5.32 -37.55
CA PRO A 454 -30.89 4.44 -36.46
C PRO A 454 -30.42 2.99 -36.66
N GLY A 455 -29.90 2.36 -35.62
CA GLY A 455 -29.45 0.95 -35.67
C GLY A 455 -27.99 0.73 -36.07
N GLN A 456 -27.24 1.76 -36.43
CA GLN A 456 -25.84 1.67 -36.91
C GLN A 456 -24.78 1.63 -35.79
N GLY A 457 -25.19 1.36 -34.53
CA GLY A 457 -24.24 1.15 -33.43
C GLY A 457 -23.88 2.37 -32.58
N LYS A 458 -24.63 3.48 -32.62
CA LYS A 458 -24.41 4.66 -31.75
C LYS A 458 -24.29 4.31 -30.26
N SER A 459 -25.21 3.50 -29.76
CA SER A 459 -25.20 3.09 -28.35
C SER A 459 -24.00 2.21 -28.01
N VAL A 460 -23.53 1.40 -28.96
CA VAL A 460 -22.32 0.59 -28.82
C VAL A 460 -21.09 1.50 -28.76
N PHE A 461 -21.02 2.51 -29.63
CA PHE A 461 -19.98 3.54 -29.59
C PHE A 461 -19.97 4.30 -28.26
N SER A 462 -21.13 4.79 -27.80
CA SER A 462 -21.24 5.47 -26.50
C SER A 462 -20.78 4.59 -25.33
N ASN A 463 -21.10 3.30 -25.36
CA ASN A 463 -20.62 2.37 -24.33
C ASN A 463 -19.09 2.17 -24.40
N PHE A 464 -18.50 2.10 -25.59
CA PHE A 464 -17.05 2.05 -25.78
C PHE A 464 -16.35 3.31 -25.26
N VAL A 465 -16.89 4.50 -25.58
CA VAL A 465 -16.38 5.78 -25.06
C VAL A 465 -16.44 5.80 -23.54
N LEU A 466 -17.55 5.37 -22.94
CA LEU A 466 -17.67 5.27 -21.48
C LEU A 466 -16.62 4.34 -20.88
N GLN A 467 -16.40 3.15 -21.46
CA GLN A 467 -15.36 2.22 -20.99
C GLN A 467 -13.95 2.81 -21.09
N HIS A 468 -13.66 3.54 -22.17
CA HIS A 468 -12.37 4.20 -22.36
C HIS A 468 -12.17 5.32 -21.33
N LEU A 469 -13.18 6.17 -21.12
CA LEU A 469 -13.15 7.22 -20.11
C LEU A 469 -12.97 6.63 -18.72
N GLU A 470 -13.70 5.56 -18.36
CA GLU A 470 -13.57 4.88 -17.06
C GLU A 470 -12.18 4.25 -16.84
N SER A 471 -11.54 3.80 -17.91
CA SER A 471 -10.20 3.19 -17.84
C SER A 471 -9.08 4.24 -17.73
N ASN A 472 -9.30 5.45 -18.25
CA ASN A 472 -8.31 6.52 -18.31
C ASN A 472 -8.58 7.68 -17.34
N SER A 473 -9.66 7.63 -16.58
CA SER A 473 -9.98 8.68 -15.61
C SER A 473 -9.09 8.59 -14.36
N PRO A 474 -8.63 9.74 -13.82
CA PRO A 474 -7.98 9.78 -12.50
C PRO A 474 -8.90 9.20 -11.42
N GLY A 475 -8.34 8.56 -10.39
CA GLY A 475 -9.11 7.88 -9.33
C GLY A 475 -10.11 8.75 -8.56
N ASP A 476 -10.02 10.08 -8.69
CA ASP A 476 -10.90 11.04 -8.01
C ASP A 476 -12.08 11.53 -8.88
N SER A 477 -12.18 11.06 -10.14
CA SER A 477 -13.23 11.48 -11.08
C SER A 477 -14.31 10.40 -11.22
N LYS A 478 -15.58 10.78 -11.03
CA LYS A 478 -16.74 9.90 -11.28
C LYS A 478 -17.38 10.23 -12.62
N ILE A 479 -17.43 9.24 -13.51
CA ILE A 479 -18.20 9.32 -14.75
C ILE A 479 -19.64 8.94 -14.44
N ILE A 480 -20.58 9.79 -14.85
CA ILE A 480 -22.01 9.57 -14.76
C ILE A 480 -22.62 9.62 -16.16
N TYR A 481 -23.64 8.82 -16.43
CA TYR A 481 -24.19 8.67 -17.78
C TYR A 481 -25.68 8.36 -17.78
N TYR A 482 -26.35 8.61 -18.91
CA TYR A 482 -27.71 8.15 -19.14
C TYR A 482 -27.90 7.77 -20.61
N PHE A 483 -28.52 6.62 -20.87
CA PHE A 483 -28.81 6.18 -22.22
C PHE A 483 -30.24 6.56 -22.62
N CYS A 484 -30.38 7.60 -23.44
CA CYS A 484 -31.63 7.99 -24.07
C CYS A 484 -32.01 7.03 -25.21
N ASN A 485 -32.57 5.86 -24.89
CA ASN A 485 -32.96 4.87 -25.89
C ASN A 485 -34.44 5.02 -26.31
N ILE A 486 -34.71 4.99 -27.62
CA ILE A 486 -36.06 5.01 -28.20
C ILE A 486 -36.92 3.82 -27.76
N LYS A 487 -36.29 2.67 -27.45
CA LYS A 487 -36.96 1.44 -27.02
C LYS A 487 -37.12 1.31 -25.50
N ASN A 488 -36.69 2.31 -24.72
CA ASN A 488 -37.13 2.38 -23.33
C ASN A 488 -38.57 2.92 -23.31
N ASP A 489 -39.35 2.56 -22.29
CA ASP A 489 -40.71 3.06 -22.08
C ASP A 489 -40.74 4.59 -22.24
N GLU A 490 -41.75 5.15 -22.90
CA GLU A 490 -41.88 6.61 -23.11
C GLU A 490 -41.83 7.36 -21.77
N ALA A 491 -42.30 6.72 -20.69
CA ALA A 491 -42.22 7.20 -19.32
C ALA A 491 -40.78 7.41 -18.78
N SER A 492 -39.76 6.82 -19.40
CA SER A 492 -38.34 6.93 -19.01
C SER A 492 -37.54 7.93 -19.85
N ARG A 493 -38.17 8.56 -20.85
CA ARG A 493 -37.53 9.48 -21.80
C ARG A 493 -37.87 10.95 -21.52
N ASN A 494 -37.94 11.31 -20.25
CA ASN A 494 -38.21 12.68 -19.81
C ASN A 494 -37.07 13.23 -18.95
N ALA A 495 -37.03 14.55 -18.81
CA ALA A 495 -36.01 15.27 -18.03
C ALA A 495 -35.92 14.75 -16.59
N ASN A 496 -37.06 14.40 -15.98
CA ASN A 496 -37.11 13.85 -14.63
C ASN A 496 -36.36 12.51 -14.52
N SER A 497 -36.53 11.61 -15.47
CA SER A 497 -35.86 10.30 -15.47
C SER A 497 -34.36 10.43 -15.65
N ILE A 498 -33.93 11.34 -16.52
CA ILE A 498 -32.50 11.67 -16.71
C ILE A 498 -31.93 12.24 -15.41
N LEU A 499 -32.57 13.25 -14.83
CA LEU A 499 -32.12 13.88 -13.59
C LEU A 499 -32.08 12.89 -12.43
N ARG A 500 -33.10 12.07 -12.26
CA ARG A 500 -33.15 11.02 -11.23
C ARG A 500 -31.98 10.05 -11.37
N ALA A 501 -31.71 9.55 -12.58
CA ALA A 501 -30.58 8.66 -12.84
C ALA A 501 -29.21 9.32 -12.57
N LEU A 502 -29.05 10.61 -12.91
CA LEU A 502 -27.83 11.35 -12.63
C LEU A 502 -27.67 11.61 -11.12
N ILE A 503 -28.74 11.98 -10.42
CA ILE A 503 -28.76 12.16 -8.96
C ILE A 503 -28.41 10.84 -8.27
N VAL A 504 -29.01 9.72 -8.66
CA VAL A 504 -28.68 8.39 -8.15
C VAL A 504 -27.18 8.12 -8.33
N GLN A 505 -26.63 8.34 -9.52
CA GLN A 505 -25.19 8.18 -9.76
C GLN A 505 -24.32 9.17 -8.97
N LEU A 506 -24.78 10.39 -8.69
CA LEU A 506 -24.02 11.33 -7.84
C LEU A 506 -24.08 10.95 -6.36
N CYS A 507 -25.20 10.38 -5.92
CA CYS A 507 -25.44 9.96 -4.54
C CYS A 507 -24.89 8.56 -4.25
N GLU A 508 -24.68 7.72 -5.25
CA GLU A 508 -23.96 6.45 -5.15
C GLU A 508 -22.57 6.73 -4.57
N ASN A 509 -22.31 6.18 -3.39
CA ASN A 509 -21.12 6.44 -2.58
C ASN A 509 -21.12 7.83 -1.93
N GLN A 510 -22.27 8.41 -1.54
CA GLN A 510 -22.41 9.65 -0.76
C GLN A 510 -23.49 9.47 0.32
N GLN A 511 -23.15 8.79 1.41
CA GLN A 511 -24.14 8.42 2.46
C GLN A 511 -24.90 9.62 3.06
N ARG A 512 -24.31 10.82 3.05
CA ARG A 512 -24.95 12.05 3.53
C ARG A 512 -25.95 12.66 2.54
N LEU A 513 -25.82 12.39 1.24
CA LEU A 513 -26.75 12.91 0.22
C LEU A 513 -28.04 12.11 0.14
N PHE A 514 -28.11 10.91 0.76
CA PHE A 514 -29.34 10.13 0.81
C PHE A 514 -30.49 10.87 1.52
N HIS A 515 -30.19 11.66 2.55
CA HIS A 515 -31.20 12.50 3.23
C HIS A 515 -31.71 13.68 2.38
N ILE A 516 -31.09 13.96 1.23
CA ILE A 516 -31.56 14.97 0.27
C ILE A 516 -32.60 14.35 -0.68
N GLY A 517 -32.46 13.06 -1.02
CA GLY A 517 -33.40 12.34 -1.89
C GLY A 517 -34.82 12.29 -1.30
N SER A 518 -34.95 12.05 0.01
CA SER A 518 -36.24 12.05 0.71
C SER A 518 -36.92 13.44 0.72
N ARG A 519 -36.14 14.53 0.68
CA ARG A 519 -36.68 15.89 0.53
C ARG A 519 -37.15 16.20 -0.90
N MET A 520 -36.60 15.54 -1.92
CA MET A 520 -37.02 15.77 -3.31
C MET A 520 -38.35 15.10 -3.68
N GLU A 521 -38.72 13.98 -3.05
CA GLU A 521 -40.07 13.41 -3.22
C GLU A 521 -41.16 14.37 -2.72
N ASN A 522 -40.88 15.13 -1.64
CA ASN A 522 -41.79 16.16 -1.12
C ASN A 522 -41.92 17.41 -2.02
N LEU A 523 -41.07 17.59 -3.02
CA LEU A 523 -41.21 18.68 -4.01
C LEU A 523 -42.18 18.31 -5.14
N GLN A 524 -42.59 17.04 -5.26
CA GLN A 524 -43.62 16.64 -6.23
C GLN A 524 -45.04 16.96 -5.77
N SER A 525 -45.26 17.31 -4.49
CA SER A 525 -46.57 17.78 -3.99
C SER A 525 -46.79 19.27 -4.15
N ASP A 526 -45.74 20.08 -4.36
CA ASP A 526 -45.85 21.53 -4.50
C ASP A 526 -45.43 21.98 -5.91
N SER A 527 -46.26 21.66 -6.89
CA SER A 527 -46.19 22.34 -8.18
C SER A 527 -46.70 23.78 -8.02
N HIS A 528 -45.80 24.74 -7.84
CA HIS A 528 -45.82 26.09 -8.43
C HIS A 528 -44.67 26.95 -7.90
N SER A 529 -43.56 27.01 -8.63
CA SER A 529 -42.87 28.27 -8.98
C SER A 529 -41.52 28.01 -9.66
N SER A 530 -41.26 28.85 -10.65
CA SER A 530 -40.05 28.96 -11.45
C SER A 530 -38.89 29.57 -10.67
N ASN A 531 -37.67 29.02 -10.80
CA ASN A 531 -36.48 29.68 -11.39
C ASN A 531 -35.14 29.08 -10.92
N THR A 532 -34.27 28.87 -11.91
CA THR A 532 -32.78 28.93 -11.91
C THR A 532 -31.97 28.16 -10.86
N LEU A 533 -31.17 27.20 -11.34
CA LEU A 533 -29.97 26.67 -10.68
C LEU A 533 -28.82 26.54 -11.72
N PRO A 534 -27.54 26.60 -11.30
CA PRO A 534 -26.42 27.05 -12.11
C PRO A 534 -25.93 26.01 -13.12
N TYR A 535 -25.33 26.52 -14.20
CA TYR A 535 -24.68 25.76 -15.26
C TYR A 535 -23.64 24.77 -14.69
N PHE A 536 -23.95 23.48 -14.77
CA PHE A 536 -22.97 22.40 -14.79
C PHE A 536 -22.97 21.82 -16.21
N GLY A 537 -21.79 21.71 -16.82
CA GLY A 537 -21.65 21.20 -18.19
C GLY A 537 -22.11 19.74 -18.27
N ILE A 538 -23.22 19.51 -18.97
CA ILE A 538 -23.78 18.18 -19.26
C ILE A 538 -23.53 17.91 -20.75
N VAL A 539 -22.84 16.82 -21.08
CA VAL A 539 -22.80 16.30 -22.44
C VAL A 539 -24.08 15.49 -22.67
N MET A 540 -25.10 16.12 -23.26
CA MET A 540 -26.32 15.44 -23.68
C MET A 540 -26.25 15.07 -25.15
N TRP A 541 -26.51 13.80 -25.47
CA TRP A 541 -26.78 13.38 -26.84
C TRP A 541 -28.28 13.11 -26.98
N SER A 542 -28.99 13.99 -27.68
CA SER A 542 -30.43 13.90 -27.92
C SER A 542 -30.69 13.63 -29.40
N GLN A 543 -31.40 12.53 -29.68
CA GLN A 543 -31.91 12.24 -31.02
C GLN A 543 -33.22 13.01 -31.23
N ARG A 544 -33.15 14.33 -31.40
CA ARG A 544 -34.19 15.16 -32.03
C ARG A 544 -33.60 16.51 -32.44
N ARG A 545 -33.85 16.88 -33.71
CA ARG A 545 -33.45 18.13 -34.39
C ARG A 545 -33.48 19.34 -33.45
N THR A 546 -32.31 19.84 -33.05
CA THR A 546 -31.95 21.27 -33.04
C THR A 546 -30.51 21.43 -32.54
N SER A 547 -29.79 22.30 -33.23
CA SER A 547 -28.40 22.72 -33.09
C SER A 547 -27.96 23.13 -31.68
N MET A 548 -26.81 22.59 -31.22
CA MET A 548 -25.76 23.34 -30.52
C MET A 548 -24.45 22.53 -30.60
N ILE A 549 -23.47 23.07 -31.33
CA ILE A 549 -22.12 22.53 -31.52
C ILE A 549 -21.15 23.40 -30.71
N SER A 550 -20.20 22.78 -30.01
CA SER A 550 -18.91 23.38 -29.65
C SER A 550 -17.83 22.29 -29.55
N PRO A 551 -16.56 22.55 -29.94
CA PRO A 551 -15.68 21.55 -30.55
C PRO A 551 -14.63 21.01 -29.56
N PHE A 552 -14.55 19.68 -29.42
CA PHE A 552 -13.47 18.98 -28.72
C PHE A 552 -12.76 17.91 -29.57
N TYR A 553 -13.01 17.90 -30.87
CA TYR A 553 -12.47 16.87 -31.77
C TYR A 553 -11.53 17.48 -32.82
N ARG A 554 -10.33 17.87 -32.39
CA ARG A 554 -9.24 18.10 -33.34
C ARG A 554 -7.94 17.36 -33.08
N ASP A 555 -7.78 16.65 -31.96
CA ASP A 555 -6.58 15.85 -31.72
C ASP A 555 -6.95 14.42 -31.26
N PHE A 556 -7.50 13.62 -32.19
CA PHE A 556 -7.63 12.16 -32.08
C PHE A 556 -7.04 11.50 -33.31
#